data_AF-A0A346PEP4-F1
#
_entry.id   AF-A0A346PEP4-F1
#
_cell.length_a   1.000
_cell.length_b   1.000
_cell.length_c   1.000
_cell.angle_alpha   90.00
_cell.angle_beta   90.00
_cell.angle_gamma   90.00
#
_symmetry.space_group_name_H-M   'P 1'
#
loop_
_entity.id
_entity.type
_entity.pdbx_description
1 polymer ?
#
loop_
_entity_poly.entity_id
_entity_poly.type
_entity_poly.pdbx_seq_one_letter_code
_entity_poly.pdbx_strand_id
1 'polypeptide(L)'
;MSLVLPDELVVDRFLPTVRAMLAERLAECGLTQQEIADHLGVTQAAVSAYVGGDGGGDDRFRDDPETVASVDRIADGLASGEMDGYDALAELVLLVHSLEDRGPICELHEEAMPALRGLGCDLCVRGLDADVRAERDVLSAVRVAARTLATLPGMAAIVPNVGTNVGMALPGADNVTDVAAIPGRIYTMGGRIEIPANPEFGASKHVATAVLAASGVDPAIRGAINVATDDAVLEAARERGFDVLEFDADYEDRGAHLRRRFDEHGTVPPVAYHRGAFGIEPTTYVFGETAVDASTRVGELLETAAGLD
;
A
#
# COMPACT_ATOMS: atom_id res chain seq x y z
N MET A 1 -4.22 6.91 25.00
CA MET A 1 -3.53 6.01 24.05
C MET A 1 -2.16 5.75 24.63
N SER A 2 -1.81 4.50 24.93
CA SER A 2 -0.43 4.11 25.17
C SER A 2 0.31 4.19 23.83
N LEU A 3 1.39 4.96 23.81
CA LEU A 3 2.37 4.91 22.74
C LEU A 3 3.38 3.84 23.16
N VAL A 4 3.57 2.82 22.32
CA VAL A 4 4.54 1.73 22.56
C VAL A 4 5.34 1.59 21.26
N LEU A 5 6.65 1.65 21.34
CA LEU A 5 7.50 1.39 20.17
C LEU A 5 7.66 -0.12 19.96
N PRO A 6 7.77 -0.59 18.71
CA PRO A 6 8.17 -1.97 18.40
C PRO A 6 9.46 -2.36 19.14
N ASP A 7 10.45 -1.47 19.19
CA ASP A 7 11.72 -1.68 19.91
C ASP A 7 11.53 -1.99 21.40
N GLU A 8 10.49 -1.44 22.04
CA GLU A 8 10.17 -1.77 23.44
C GLU A 8 9.76 -3.24 23.57
N LEU A 9 8.99 -3.77 22.61
CA LEU A 9 8.61 -5.19 22.58
C LEU A 9 9.81 -6.09 22.26
N VAL A 10 10.72 -5.62 21.39
CA VAL A 10 11.98 -6.32 21.13
C VAL A 10 12.77 -6.47 22.44
N VAL A 11 12.92 -5.38 23.19
CA VAL A 11 13.68 -5.38 24.45
C VAL A 11 12.99 -6.20 25.55
N ASP A 12 11.68 -6.05 25.71
CA ASP A 12 10.95 -6.60 26.85
C ASP A 12 10.50 -8.05 26.64
N ARG A 13 10.35 -8.50 25.39
CA ARG A 13 9.77 -9.82 25.07
C ARG A 13 10.69 -10.68 24.22
N PHE A 14 11.23 -10.14 23.12
CA PHE A 14 12.05 -10.92 22.20
C PHE A 14 13.45 -11.23 22.76
N LEU A 15 14.21 -10.21 23.18
CA LEU A 15 15.60 -10.39 23.62
C LEU A 15 15.76 -11.35 24.81
N PRO A 16 14.88 -11.32 25.85
CA PRO A 16 14.94 -12.31 26.93
C PRO A 16 14.72 -13.74 26.42
N THR A 17 13.77 -13.92 25.49
CA THR A 17 13.42 -15.21 24.91
C THR A 17 14.59 -15.77 24.08
N VAL A 18 15.10 -15.00 23.13
CA VAL A 18 16.21 -15.43 22.26
C VAL A 18 17.50 -15.68 23.04
N ARG A 19 17.79 -14.88 24.08
CA ARG A 19 18.97 -15.13 24.92
C ARG A 19 18.86 -16.44 25.69
N ALA A 20 17.68 -16.78 26.18
CA ALA A 20 17.46 -18.06 26.84
C ALA A 20 17.66 -19.23 25.86
N MET A 21 17.05 -19.13 24.66
CA MET A 21 17.19 -20.14 23.60
C MET A 21 18.64 -20.32 23.16
N LEU A 22 19.39 -19.23 22.95
CA LEU A 22 20.81 -19.29 22.59
C LEU A 22 21.65 -19.90 23.72
N ALA A 23 21.39 -19.54 24.99
CA ALA A 23 22.12 -20.10 26.12
C ALA A 23 21.90 -21.61 26.26
N GLU A 24 20.66 -22.08 26.10
CA GLU A 24 20.30 -23.50 26.08
C GLU A 24 21.02 -24.22 24.92
N ARG A 25 20.90 -23.69 23.69
CA ARG A 25 21.47 -24.33 22.50
C ARG A 25 23.01 -24.34 22.48
N LEU A 26 23.65 -23.28 22.97
CA LEU A 26 25.11 -23.24 23.11
C LEU A 26 25.62 -24.22 24.19
N ALA A 27 24.85 -24.43 25.27
CA ALA A 27 25.16 -25.45 26.26
C ALA A 27 25.05 -26.87 25.67
N GLU A 28 24.05 -27.11 24.81
CA GLU A 28 23.93 -28.37 24.05
C GLU A 28 25.10 -28.57 23.06
N CYS A 29 25.65 -27.50 22.50
CA CYS A 29 26.89 -27.52 21.72
C CYS A 29 28.15 -27.81 22.58
N GLY A 30 28.02 -27.88 23.91
CA GLY A 30 29.11 -28.23 24.82
C GLY A 30 29.93 -27.05 25.35
N LEU A 31 29.49 -25.80 25.13
CA LEU A 31 30.17 -24.63 25.70
C LEU A 31 29.95 -24.55 27.21
N THR A 32 30.96 -24.04 27.92
CA THR A 32 30.85 -23.73 29.34
C THR A 32 29.99 -22.49 29.58
N GLN A 33 29.40 -22.37 30.76
CA GLN A 33 28.58 -21.19 31.11
C GLN A 33 29.35 -19.86 31.05
N GLN A 34 30.68 -19.90 31.23
CA GLN A 34 31.51 -18.70 31.09
C GLN A 34 31.68 -18.31 29.62
N GLU A 35 31.95 -19.28 28.72
CA GLU A 35 32.05 -19.02 27.28
C GLU A 35 30.71 -18.50 26.73
N ILE A 36 29.59 -19.07 27.16
CA ILE A 36 28.25 -18.59 26.79
C ILE A 36 28.03 -17.15 27.27
N ALA A 37 28.43 -16.84 28.50
CA ALA A 37 28.31 -15.49 29.06
C ALA A 37 29.11 -14.47 28.24
N ASP A 38 30.32 -14.85 27.82
CA ASP A 38 31.20 -14.01 27.01
C ASP A 38 30.60 -13.78 25.61
N HIS A 39 30.04 -14.81 24.96
CA HIS A 39 29.37 -14.68 23.65
C HIS A 39 28.09 -13.83 23.72
N LEU A 40 27.25 -14.02 24.74
CA LEU A 40 25.96 -13.35 24.86
C LEU A 40 26.05 -11.95 25.51
N GLY A 41 27.23 -11.59 26.03
CA GLY A 41 27.45 -10.31 26.72
C GLY A 41 26.63 -10.18 28.01
N VAL A 42 26.44 -11.29 28.73
CA VAL A 42 25.69 -11.35 30.00
C VAL A 42 26.56 -11.91 31.12
N THR A 43 26.03 -11.97 32.34
CA THR A 43 26.74 -12.61 33.46
C THR A 43 26.59 -14.13 33.40
N GLN A 44 27.57 -14.88 33.90
CA GLN A 44 27.47 -16.34 34.05
C GLN A 44 26.27 -16.74 34.93
N ALA A 45 25.90 -15.93 35.93
CA ALA A 45 24.69 -16.13 36.73
C ALA A 45 23.40 -16.04 35.89
N ALA A 46 23.35 -15.11 34.93
CA ALA A 46 22.22 -15.02 33.99
C ALA A 46 22.14 -16.26 33.09
N VAL A 47 23.27 -16.75 32.58
CA VAL A 47 23.33 -18.01 31.81
C VAL A 47 22.83 -19.18 32.65
N SER A 48 23.23 -19.27 33.91
CA SER A 48 22.73 -20.32 34.81
C SER A 48 21.22 -20.26 35.01
N ALA A 49 20.62 -19.07 35.04
CA ALA A 49 19.17 -18.90 35.14
C ALA A 49 18.45 -19.31 33.84
N TYR A 50 19.02 -18.96 32.68
CA TYR A 50 18.48 -19.37 31.38
C TYR A 50 18.47 -20.90 31.24
N VAL A 51 19.61 -21.55 31.42
CA VAL A 51 19.74 -23.02 31.29
C VAL A 51 18.93 -23.77 32.35
N GLY A 52 18.67 -23.13 33.50
CA GLY A 52 17.83 -23.68 34.56
C GLY A 52 16.33 -23.65 34.27
N GLY A 53 15.89 -23.05 33.16
CA GLY A 53 14.47 -22.89 32.81
C GLY A 53 13.75 -21.74 33.53
N ASP A 54 14.47 -20.97 34.36
CA ASP A 54 13.95 -19.80 35.08
C ASP A 54 13.98 -18.51 34.22
N GLY A 55 14.45 -18.61 32.97
CA GLY A 55 14.69 -17.49 32.06
C GLY A 55 13.46 -16.77 31.52
N GLY A 56 12.26 -17.33 31.71
CA GLY A 56 11.04 -16.80 31.10
C GLY A 56 11.08 -16.80 29.57
N GLY A 57 10.23 -15.99 28.96
CA GLY A 57 10.14 -15.80 27.51
C GLY A 57 8.70 -15.73 27.03
N ASP A 58 8.54 -15.44 25.75
CA ASP A 58 7.25 -15.42 25.05
C ASP A 58 7.19 -16.58 24.06
N ASP A 59 6.20 -17.46 24.22
CA ASP A 59 6.05 -18.68 23.41
C ASP A 59 5.91 -18.34 21.92
N ARG A 60 5.40 -17.15 21.59
CA ARG A 60 5.28 -16.69 20.19
C ARG A 60 6.63 -16.56 19.48
N PHE A 61 7.70 -16.26 20.22
CA PHE A 61 9.06 -16.23 19.66
C PHE A 61 9.73 -17.59 19.82
N ARG A 62 9.50 -18.27 20.96
CA ARG A 62 10.14 -19.57 21.25
C ARG A 62 9.75 -20.64 20.23
N ASP A 63 8.48 -20.65 19.83
CA ASP A 63 7.92 -21.64 18.91
C ASP A 63 7.94 -21.17 17.44
N ASP A 64 8.39 -19.94 17.17
CA ASP A 64 8.47 -19.40 15.81
C ASP A 64 9.56 -20.12 15.00
N PRO A 65 9.22 -20.72 13.84
CA PRO A 65 10.17 -21.52 13.05
C PRO A 65 11.41 -20.74 12.60
N GLU A 66 11.28 -19.46 12.31
CA GLU A 66 12.39 -18.62 11.85
C GLU A 66 13.34 -18.26 13.00
N THR A 67 12.77 -17.98 14.17
CA THR A 67 13.50 -17.76 15.41
C THR A 67 14.31 -19.00 15.79
N VAL A 68 13.69 -20.19 15.79
CA VAL A 68 14.38 -21.46 16.07
C VAL A 68 15.53 -21.69 15.08
N ALA A 69 15.27 -21.53 13.77
CA ALA A 69 16.30 -21.73 12.74
C ALA A 69 17.47 -20.75 12.87
N SER A 70 17.21 -19.51 13.28
CA SER A 70 18.24 -18.49 13.49
C SER A 70 19.04 -18.76 14.76
N VAL A 71 18.40 -19.18 15.84
CA VAL A 71 19.08 -19.61 17.08
C VAL A 71 20.02 -20.78 16.80
N ASP A 72 19.55 -21.80 16.07
CA ASP A 72 20.37 -22.96 15.70
C ASP A 72 21.60 -22.53 14.87
N ARG A 73 21.38 -21.69 13.84
CA ARG A 73 22.45 -21.20 12.97
C ARG A 73 23.51 -20.42 13.74
N ILE A 74 23.07 -19.50 14.61
CA ILE A 74 23.98 -18.70 15.45
C ILE A 74 24.73 -19.61 16.42
N ALA A 75 24.04 -20.52 17.11
CA ALA A 75 24.66 -21.38 18.11
C ALA A 75 25.68 -22.34 17.49
N ASP A 76 25.35 -22.96 16.35
CA ASP A 76 26.26 -23.84 15.62
C ASP A 76 27.47 -23.06 15.07
N GLY A 77 27.23 -21.88 14.49
CA GLY A 77 28.28 -21.03 13.94
C GLY A 77 29.25 -20.48 15.00
N LEU A 78 28.73 -20.07 16.17
CA LEU A 78 29.57 -19.64 17.30
C LEU A 78 30.36 -20.82 17.88
N ALA A 79 29.73 -21.99 18.05
CA ALA A 79 30.38 -23.16 18.63
C ALA A 79 31.47 -23.75 17.72
N SER A 80 31.29 -23.68 16.40
CA SER A 80 32.30 -24.10 15.41
C SER A 80 33.39 -23.06 15.17
N GLY A 81 33.14 -21.80 15.55
CA GLY A 81 33.99 -20.65 15.23
C GLY A 81 33.86 -20.15 13.79
N GLU A 82 32.84 -20.59 13.05
CA GLU A 82 32.51 -20.09 11.70
C GLU A 82 31.85 -18.71 11.73
N MET A 83 31.21 -18.36 12.85
CA MET A 83 30.63 -17.03 13.10
C MET A 83 31.35 -16.35 14.24
N ASP A 84 31.60 -15.05 14.10
CA ASP A 84 31.99 -14.21 15.23
C ASP A 84 30.78 -13.45 15.82
N GLY A 85 31.03 -12.59 16.81
CA GLY A 85 29.97 -11.80 17.44
C GLY A 85 29.31 -10.78 16.49
N TYR A 86 30.01 -10.33 15.46
CA TYR A 86 29.45 -9.43 14.45
C TYR A 86 28.50 -10.19 13.52
N ASP A 87 28.87 -11.39 13.09
CA ASP A 87 27.99 -12.25 12.27
C ASP A 87 26.73 -12.65 13.04
N ALA A 88 26.88 -13.03 14.32
CA ALA A 88 25.74 -13.34 15.19
C ALA A 88 24.81 -12.14 15.37
N LEU A 89 25.38 -10.93 15.52
CA LEU A 89 24.60 -9.69 15.56
C LEU A 89 23.85 -9.45 14.25
N ALA A 90 24.49 -9.65 13.10
CA ALA A 90 23.84 -9.47 11.80
C ALA A 90 22.65 -10.43 11.62
N GLU A 91 22.80 -11.70 11.99
CA GLU A 91 21.71 -12.69 11.97
C GLU A 91 20.55 -12.29 12.90
N LEU A 92 20.85 -11.83 14.12
CA LEU A 92 19.81 -11.36 15.05
C LEU A 92 19.08 -10.12 14.53
N VAL A 93 19.79 -9.19 13.90
CA VAL A 93 19.18 -7.99 13.29
C VAL A 93 18.27 -8.40 12.13
N LEU A 94 18.68 -9.33 11.26
CA LEU A 94 17.86 -9.84 10.18
C LEU A 94 16.59 -10.54 10.71
N LEU A 95 16.73 -11.35 11.76
CA LEU A 95 15.60 -11.99 12.40
C LEU A 95 14.60 -10.96 12.93
N VAL A 96 15.06 -9.93 13.67
CA VAL A 96 14.18 -8.86 14.18
C VAL A 96 13.41 -8.19 13.03
N HIS A 97 14.08 -7.86 11.92
CA HIS A 97 13.42 -7.26 10.77
C HIS A 97 12.34 -8.17 10.15
N SER A 98 12.58 -9.49 10.10
CA SER A 98 11.58 -10.45 9.63
C SER A 98 10.37 -10.52 10.56
N LEU A 99 10.61 -10.58 11.87
CA LEU A 99 9.54 -10.63 12.88
C LEU A 99 8.72 -9.32 12.95
N GLU A 100 9.31 -8.20 12.52
CA GLU A 100 8.66 -6.91 12.32
C GLU A 100 7.89 -6.78 10.99
N ASP A 101 7.97 -7.77 10.09
CA ASP A 101 7.16 -7.86 8.87
C ASP A 101 6.02 -8.86 9.03
N ARG A 102 4.92 -8.41 9.63
CA ARG A 102 3.72 -9.23 9.87
C ARG A 102 4.01 -10.49 10.70
N GLY A 103 5.09 -10.48 11.46
CA GLY A 103 5.48 -11.54 12.38
C GLY A 103 4.95 -11.32 13.81
N PRO A 104 5.45 -12.12 14.76
CA PRO A 104 5.05 -12.06 16.17
C PRO A 104 5.23 -10.68 16.84
N ILE A 105 6.20 -9.85 16.40
CA ILE A 105 6.37 -8.49 16.94
C ILE A 105 5.16 -7.62 16.57
N CYS A 106 4.67 -7.72 15.33
CA CYS A 106 3.48 -6.97 14.90
C CYS A 106 2.23 -7.38 15.68
N GLU A 107 2.05 -8.69 15.95
CA GLU A 107 0.91 -9.18 16.72
C GLU A 107 0.91 -8.61 18.15
N LEU A 108 2.06 -8.67 18.84
CA LEU A 108 2.22 -8.07 20.17
C LEU A 108 2.03 -6.56 20.14
N HIS A 109 2.43 -5.90 19.06
CA HIS A 109 2.28 -4.45 18.91
C HIS A 109 0.83 -4.02 18.74
N GLU A 110 0.04 -4.77 17.97
CA GLU A 110 -1.41 -4.55 17.86
C GLU A 110 -2.16 -4.82 19.18
N GLU A 111 -1.64 -5.70 20.02
CA GLU A 111 -2.16 -5.91 21.37
C GLU A 111 -1.87 -4.72 22.30
N ALA A 112 -0.61 -4.27 22.32
CA ALA A 112 -0.14 -3.16 23.13
C ALA A 112 -0.68 -1.79 22.68
N MET A 113 -0.97 -1.66 21.37
CA MET A 113 -1.56 -0.48 20.75
C MET A 113 -2.83 -0.86 19.96
N PRO A 114 -4.00 -0.94 20.62
CA PRO A 114 -5.24 -1.35 19.96
C PRO A 114 -5.66 -0.48 18.76
N ALA A 115 -5.13 0.75 18.65
CA ALA A 115 -5.35 1.63 17.51
C ALA A 115 -4.73 1.12 16.20
N LEU A 116 -3.77 0.18 16.26
CA LEU A 116 -3.14 -0.42 15.09
C LEU A 116 -3.93 -1.59 14.49
N ARG A 117 -4.89 -2.15 15.24
CA ARG A 117 -5.63 -3.35 14.84
C ARG A 117 -6.38 -3.13 13.52
N GLY A 118 -6.08 -3.99 12.55
CA GLY A 118 -6.71 -3.95 11.23
C GLY A 118 -6.22 -2.85 10.30
N LEU A 119 -5.20 -2.07 10.69
CA LEU A 119 -4.56 -1.11 9.79
C LEU A 119 -3.62 -1.78 8.78
N GLY A 120 -3.12 -2.99 9.09
CA GLY A 120 -2.05 -3.61 8.30
C GLY A 120 -0.78 -2.76 8.35
N CYS A 121 -0.36 -2.39 9.57
CA CYS A 121 0.79 -1.53 9.83
C CYS A 121 2.07 -2.14 9.22
N ASP A 122 2.78 -1.38 8.40
CA ASP A 122 4.06 -1.74 7.77
C ASP A 122 5.18 -0.73 8.08
N LEU A 123 4.99 0.09 9.12
CA LEU A 123 5.86 1.22 9.46
C LEU A 123 7.29 0.78 9.83
N CYS A 124 7.46 -0.37 10.50
CA CYS A 124 8.77 -0.88 10.91
C CYS A 124 9.63 -1.30 9.72
N VAL A 125 9.00 -1.95 8.73
CA VAL A 125 9.70 -2.52 7.56
C VAL A 125 9.90 -1.47 6.47
N ARG A 126 8.90 -0.62 6.25
CA ARG A 126 8.92 0.35 5.14
C ARG A 126 9.31 1.77 5.57
N GLY A 127 9.51 1.96 6.87
CA GLY A 127 10.13 3.13 7.46
C GLY A 127 9.37 4.44 7.25
N LEU A 128 10.09 5.54 7.50
CA LEU A 128 9.66 6.91 7.23
C LEU A 128 10.16 7.39 5.85
N ASP A 129 10.26 6.51 4.84
CA ASP A 129 10.67 6.95 3.51
C ASP A 129 9.56 7.82 2.88
N ALA A 130 9.94 8.96 2.31
CA ALA A 130 8.99 9.87 1.69
C ALA A 130 8.35 9.24 0.44
N ASP A 131 9.09 8.41 -0.28
CA ASP A 131 8.64 7.73 -1.49
C ASP A 131 7.65 6.61 -1.13
N VAL A 132 7.97 5.81 -0.10
CA VAL A 132 7.04 4.80 0.45
C VAL A 132 5.75 5.44 0.98
N ARG A 133 5.85 6.59 1.66
CA ARG A 133 4.66 7.33 2.09
C ARG A 133 3.82 7.79 0.91
N ALA A 134 4.45 8.34 -0.13
CA ALA A 134 3.75 8.77 -1.34
C ALA A 134 3.03 7.59 -2.01
N GLU A 135 3.68 6.43 -2.11
CA GLU A 135 3.07 5.20 -2.62
C GLU A 135 1.85 4.77 -1.81
N ARG A 136 1.98 4.73 -0.48
CA ARG A 136 0.88 4.37 0.42
C ARG A 136 -0.29 5.35 0.30
N ASP A 137 0.01 6.65 0.26
CA ASP A 137 -1.01 7.69 0.19
C ASP A 137 -1.76 7.62 -1.15
N VAL A 138 -1.05 7.33 -2.25
CA VAL A 138 -1.65 7.07 -3.57
C VAL A 138 -2.54 5.82 -3.54
N LEU A 139 -2.05 4.68 -3.05
CA LEU A 139 -2.85 3.44 -2.94
C LEU A 139 -4.08 3.62 -2.05
N SER A 140 -3.93 4.35 -0.94
CA SER A 140 -5.00 4.68 -0.02
C SER A 140 -6.06 5.58 -0.68
N ALA A 141 -5.64 6.63 -1.39
CA ALA A 141 -6.54 7.53 -2.11
C ALA A 141 -7.35 6.80 -3.18
N VAL A 142 -6.72 5.92 -3.98
CA VAL A 142 -7.43 5.10 -4.98
C VAL A 142 -8.42 4.14 -4.31
N ARG A 143 -8.04 3.52 -3.18
CA ARG A 143 -8.93 2.63 -2.42
C ARG A 143 -10.15 3.38 -1.88
N VAL A 144 -9.94 4.56 -1.31
CA VAL A 144 -11.02 5.42 -0.78
C VAL A 144 -11.94 5.82 -1.93
N ALA A 145 -11.39 6.35 -3.02
CA ALA A 145 -12.16 6.77 -4.19
C ALA A 145 -12.99 5.61 -4.78
N ALA A 146 -12.42 4.41 -4.94
CA ALA A 146 -13.15 3.24 -5.43
C ALA A 146 -14.34 2.88 -4.52
N ARG A 147 -14.13 2.91 -3.19
CA ARG A 147 -15.20 2.64 -2.21
C ARG A 147 -16.28 3.73 -2.23
N THR A 148 -15.88 5.00 -2.37
CA THR A 148 -16.81 6.12 -2.54
C THR A 148 -17.70 5.89 -3.75
N LEU A 149 -17.11 5.59 -4.92
CA LEU A 149 -17.84 5.27 -6.16
C LEU A 149 -18.83 4.12 -5.94
N ALA A 150 -18.42 3.06 -5.24
CA ALA A 150 -19.28 1.90 -4.99
C ALA A 150 -20.53 2.23 -4.16
N THR A 151 -20.50 3.31 -3.37
CA THR A 151 -21.62 3.77 -2.55
C THR A 151 -22.42 4.92 -3.17
N LEU A 152 -21.97 5.50 -4.28
CA LEU A 152 -22.64 6.65 -4.90
C LEU A 152 -23.95 6.23 -5.59
N PRO A 153 -25.09 6.89 -5.26
CA PRO A 153 -26.33 6.70 -5.98
C PRO A 153 -26.16 7.03 -7.48
N GLY A 154 -26.72 6.19 -8.35
CA GLY A 154 -26.63 6.39 -9.80
C GLY A 154 -25.32 5.93 -10.45
N MET A 155 -24.26 5.64 -9.68
CA MET A 155 -22.97 5.22 -10.23
C MET A 155 -23.08 3.99 -11.14
N ALA A 156 -23.87 2.99 -10.75
CA ALA A 156 -24.06 1.76 -11.52
C ALA A 156 -24.59 1.98 -12.95
N ALA A 157 -25.28 3.10 -13.20
CA ALA A 157 -25.82 3.45 -14.51
C ALA A 157 -24.79 4.05 -15.46
N ILE A 158 -23.69 4.61 -14.92
CA ILE A 158 -22.63 5.26 -15.70
C ILE A 158 -21.33 4.44 -15.75
N VAL A 159 -21.37 3.17 -15.34
CA VAL A 159 -20.26 2.24 -15.57
C VAL A 159 -20.29 1.76 -17.04
N PRO A 160 -19.23 1.99 -17.83
CA PRO A 160 -19.18 1.56 -19.22
C PRO A 160 -18.98 0.04 -19.34
N ASN A 161 -19.22 -0.54 -20.51
CA ASN A 161 -19.05 -1.98 -20.76
C ASN A 161 -17.59 -2.42 -20.56
N VAL A 162 -16.62 -1.56 -20.89
CA VAL A 162 -15.20 -1.79 -20.60
C VAL A 162 -14.81 -1.61 -19.13
N GLY A 163 -15.76 -1.28 -18.26
CA GLY A 163 -15.55 -1.05 -16.83
C GLY A 163 -14.99 0.34 -16.50
N THR A 164 -15.33 0.81 -15.30
CA THR A 164 -14.77 2.03 -14.70
C THR A 164 -13.46 1.70 -14.02
N ASN A 165 -12.46 2.57 -14.15
CA ASN A 165 -11.30 2.53 -13.29
C ASN A 165 -11.09 3.89 -12.66
N VAL A 166 -10.43 3.87 -11.51
CA VAL A 166 -9.95 5.02 -10.79
C VAL A 166 -8.44 4.88 -10.67
N GLY A 167 -7.71 5.94 -11.04
CA GLY A 167 -6.26 5.95 -11.02
C GLY A 167 -5.70 7.18 -10.34
N MET A 168 -4.53 7.02 -9.70
CA MET A 168 -3.77 8.14 -9.17
C MET A 168 -2.26 7.93 -9.36
N ALA A 169 -1.58 8.97 -9.84
CA ALA A 169 -0.14 8.97 -10.04
C ALA A 169 0.64 9.38 -8.78
N LEU A 170 1.84 8.82 -8.63
CA LEU A 170 2.87 9.41 -7.77
C LEU A 170 3.20 10.85 -8.20
N PRO A 171 3.66 11.72 -7.28
CA PRO A 171 4.24 13.00 -7.66
C PRO A 171 5.41 12.78 -8.63
N GLY A 172 5.40 13.46 -9.78
CA GLY A 172 6.46 13.32 -10.79
C GLY A 172 6.46 11.98 -11.55
N ALA A 173 5.33 11.26 -11.58
CA ALA A 173 5.18 10.04 -12.36
C ALA A 173 5.48 10.25 -13.86
N ASP A 174 6.30 9.36 -14.42
CA ASP A 174 6.71 9.42 -15.84
C ASP A 174 6.20 8.22 -16.65
N ASN A 175 5.74 7.17 -15.97
CA ASN A 175 5.35 5.93 -16.62
C ASN A 175 4.10 5.30 -15.97
N VAL A 176 3.53 4.29 -16.65
CA VAL A 176 2.31 3.60 -16.19
C VAL A 176 2.52 2.84 -14.87
N THR A 177 3.74 2.41 -14.57
CA THR A 177 4.04 1.72 -13.31
C THR A 177 4.05 2.67 -12.11
N ASP A 178 4.15 3.99 -12.33
CA ASP A 178 4.06 5.00 -11.27
C ASP A 178 2.60 5.40 -10.96
N VAL A 179 1.62 4.74 -11.60
CA VAL A 179 0.19 5.00 -11.41
C VAL A 179 -0.49 3.81 -10.78
N ALA A 180 -1.13 4.03 -9.63
CA ALA A 180 -1.99 3.04 -9.00
C ALA A 180 -3.39 3.07 -9.63
N ALA A 181 -3.98 1.89 -9.80
CA ALA A 181 -5.36 1.73 -10.26
C ALA A 181 -5.96 0.42 -9.73
N ILE A 182 -7.25 0.16 -9.99
CA ILE A 182 -7.89 -1.12 -9.62
C ILE A 182 -7.57 -2.19 -10.70
N PRO A 183 -6.86 -3.29 -10.35
CA PRO A 183 -6.71 -4.44 -11.23
C PRO A 183 -8.08 -4.99 -11.60
N GLY A 184 -8.29 -5.36 -12.87
CA GLY A 184 -9.58 -5.89 -13.33
C GLY A 184 -10.67 -4.83 -13.56
N ARG A 185 -10.56 -3.60 -13.00
CA ARG A 185 -11.56 -2.51 -13.08
C ARG A 185 -12.83 -2.77 -12.27
N ILE A 186 -13.62 -1.72 -12.09
CA ILE A 186 -14.91 -1.69 -11.41
C ILE A 186 -16.02 -1.98 -12.41
N TYR A 187 -16.91 -2.92 -12.07
CA TYR A 187 -18.05 -3.32 -12.92
C TYR A 187 -19.38 -3.26 -12.18
N THR A 188 -20.47 -3.29 -12.94
CA THR A 188 -21.81 -3.46 -12.40
C THR A 188 -22.24 -4.93 -12.50
N MET A 189 -22.63 -5.56 -11.38
CA MET A 189 -23.24 -6.89 -11.33
C MET A 189 -24.58 -6.82 -10.59
N GLY A 190 -25.68 -7.19 -11.25
CA GLY A 190 -27.01 -7.14 -10.64
C GLY A 190 -27.44 -5.75 -10.15
N GLY A 191 -26.97 -4.69 -10.83
CA GLY A 191 -27.23 -3.29 -10.45
C GLY A 191 -26.38 -2.77 -9.29
N ARG A 192 -25.37 -3.54 -8.84
CA ARG A 192 -24.42 -3.15 -7.79
C ARG A 192 -23.02 -3.00 -8.35
N ILE A 193 -22.25 -2.10 -7.75
CA ILE A 193 -20.84 -1.91 -8.07
C ILE A 193 -20.00 -3.00 -7.41
N GLU A 194 -19.14 -3.64 -8.18
CA GLU A 194 -18.18 -4.67 -7.74
C GLU A 194 -16.74 -4.19 -7.99
N ILE A 195 -15.91 -4.30 -6.94
CA ILE A 195 -14.48 -3.97 -6.98
C ILE A 195 -13.71 -5.29 -6.82
N PRO A 196 -13.05 -5.80 -7.87
CA PRO A 196 -12.51 -7.17 -7.87
C PRO A 196 -11.23 -7.33 -7.04
N ALA A 197 -10.48 -6.26 -6.79
CA ALA A 197 -9.19 -6.31 -6.11
C ALA A 197 -8.85 -4.98 -5.42
N ASN A 198 -7.84 -5.02 -4.54
CA ASN A 198 -7.24 -3.81 -4.00
C ASN A 198 -6.45 -3.04 -5.08
N PRO A 199 -6.24 -1.72 -4.93
CA PRO A 199 -5.41 -0.97 -5.86
C PRO A 199 -3.97 -1.47 -5.89
N GLU A 200 -3.36 -1.43 -7.07
CA GLU A 200 -1.95 -1.77 -7.32
C GLU A 200 -1.35 -0.82 -8.36
N PHE A 201 -0.04 -0.62 -8.29
CA PHE A 201 0.72 0.14 -9.28
C PHE A 201 0.82 -0.61 -10.62
N GLY A 202 0.74 0.11 -11.73
CA GLY A 202 0.80 -0.48 -13.07
C GLY A 202 -0.41 -1.32 -13.48
N ALA A 203 -1.46 -1.37 -12.64
CA ALA A 203 -2.63 -2.22 -12.84
C ALA A 203 -3.50 -1.85 -14.06
N SER A 204 -3.38 -0.62 -14.59
CA SER A 204 -4.21 -0.18 -15.70
C SER A 204 -3.54 0.83 -16.63
N LYS A 205 -3.28 0.40 -17.87
CA LYS A 205 -2.73 1.27 -18.92
C LYS A 205 -3.66 2.43 -19.32
N HIS A 206 -4.99 2.22 -19.33
CA HIS A 206 -5.92 3.19 -19.91
C HIS A 206 -6.12 4.42 -19.03
N VAL A 207 -6.47 4.23 -17.76
CA VAL A 207 -6.61 5.35 -16.82
C VAL A 207 -5.25 5.99 -16.53
N ALA A 208 -4.17 5.20 -16.45
CA ALA A 208 -2.83 5.75 -16.29
C ALA A 208 -2.42 6.64 -17.45
N THR A 209 -2.76 6.29 -18.70
CA THR A 209 -2.49 7.15 -19.86
C THR A 209 -3.19 8.51 -19.73
N ALA A 210 -4.43 8.54 -19.25
CA ALA A 210 -5.16 9.79 -19.03
C ALA A 210 -4.57 10.60 -17.87
N VAL A 211 -4.23 9.95 -16.75
CA VAL A 211 -3.58 10.59 -15.60
C VAL A 211 -2.24 11.20 -16.00
N LEU A 212 -1.38 10.46 -16.70
CA LEU A 212 -0.06 10.94 -17.14
C LEU A 212 -0.16 12.08 -18.16
N ALA A 213 -1.16 12.05 -19.04
CA ALA A 213 -1.42 13.14 -19.97
C ALA A 213 -1.82 14.43 -19.23
N ALA A 214 -2.67 14.31 -18.20
CA ALA A 214 -3.06 15.43 -17.34
C ALA A 214 -1.88 15.94 -16.51
N SER A 215 -1.20 15.06 -15.77
CA SER A 215 -0.09 15.44 -14.89
C SER A 215 1.12 16.00 -15.64
N GLY A 216 1.30 15.61 -16.91
CA GLY A 216 2.33 16.15 -17.79
C GLY A 216 2.07 17.58 -18.27
N VAL A 217 0.85 18.11 -18.09
CA VAL A 217 0.47 19.51 -18.36
C VAL A 217 0.33 20.28 -17.05
N ASP A 218 -0.36 19.70 -16.06
CA ASP A 218 -0.48 20.24 -14.71
C ASP A 218 -0.08 19.19 -13.65
N PRO A 219 1.11 19.28 -13.05
CA PRO A 219 1.59 18.34 -12.04
C PRO A 219 0.70 18.20 -10.79
N ALA A 220 -0.21 19.15 -10.54
CA ALA A 220 -1.16 19.04 -9.43
C ALA A 220 -2.25 18.00 -9.72
N ILE A 221 -2.65 17.84 -10.99
CA ILE A 221 -3.72 16.91 -11.40
C ILE A 221 -3.15 15.51 -11.56
N ARG A 222 -3.32 14.67 -10.53
CA ARG A 222 -2.78 13.31 -10.49
C ARG A 222 -3.85 12.23 -10.40
N GLY A 223 -5.14 12.58 -10.30
CA GLY A 223 -6.25 11.63 -10.22
C GLY A 223 -7.13 11.65 -11.46
N ALA A 224 -7.61 10.48 -11.88
CA ALA A 224 -8.65 10.39 -12.90
C ALA A 224 -9.57 9.18 -12.71
N ILE A 225 -10.82 9.33 -13.15
CA ILE A 225 -11.83 8.26 -13.20
C ILE A 225 -12.43 8.22 -14.60
N ASN A 226 -12.61 7.03 -15.16
CA ASN A 226 -13.36 6.87 -16.40
C ASN A 226 -14.78 6.36 -16.15
N VAL A 227 -15.75 7.02 -16.76
CA VAL A 227 -17.17 6.65 -16.75
C VAL A 227 -17.72 6.64 -18.17
N ALA A 228 -18.92 6.10 -18.35
CA ALA A 228 -19.61 6.15 -19.63
C ALA A 228 -19.86 7.61 -20.04
N THR A 229 -19.73 7.90 -21.35
CA THR A 229 -20.19 9.18 -21.88
C THR A 229 -21.70 9.20 -21.90
N ASP A 230 -22.30 10.03 -21.05
CA ASP A 230 -23.74 10.22 -20.92
C ASP A 230 -24.07 11.71 -21.05
N ASP A 231 -25.05 12.06 -21.89
CA ASP A 231 -25.36 13.46 -22.17
C ASP A 231 -25.90 14.20 -20.93
N ALA A 232 -26.63 13.53 -20.03
CA ALA A 232 -27.11 14.15 -18.79
C ALA A 232 -25.96 14.46 -17.82
N VAL A 233 -24.96 13.59 -17.74
CA VAL A 233 -23.73 13.85 -16.96
C VAL A 233 -22.93 15.02 -17.55
N LEU A 234 -22.84 15.11 -18.88
CA LEU A 234 -22.14 16.23 -19.54
C LEU A 234 -22.89 17.56 -19.40
N GLU A 235 -24.23 17.54 -19.44
CA GLU A 235 -25.06 18.71 -19.15
C GLU A 235 -24.89 19.15 -17.70
N ALA A 236 -24.95 18.23 -16.74
CA ALA A 236 -24.69 18.50 -15.32
C ALA A 236 -23.30 19.13 -15.08
N ALA A 237 -22.27 18.69 -15.81
CA ALA A 237 -20.94 19.29 -15.74
C ALA A 237 -20.96 20.76 -16.18
N ARG A 238 -21.63 21.07 -17.29
CA ARG A 238 -21.77 22.45 -17.80
C ARG A 238 -22.60 23.32 -16.87
N GLU A 239 -23.67 22.78 -16.29
CA GLU A 239 -24.52 23.49 -15.32
C GLU A 239 -23.75 23.89 -14.06
N ARG A 240 -22.84 23.03 -13.60
CA ARG A 240 -21.91 23.35 -12.49
C ARG A 240 -20.76 24.28 -12.89
N GLY A 241 -20.69 24.69 -14.15
CA GLY A 241 -19.63 25.55 -14.65
C GLY A 241 -18.28 24.84 -14.78
N PHE A 242 -18.27 23.50 -14.83
CA PHE A 242 -17.06 22.78 -15.19
C PHE A 242 -16.75 22.98 -16.65
N ASP A 243 -15.46 23.16 -16.92
CA ASP A 243 -14.93 23.15 -18.25
C ASP A 243 -14.90 21.71 -18.79
N VAL A 244 -15.47 21.52 -19.97
CA VAL A 244 -15.69 20.20 -20.58
C VAL A 244 -15.08 20.17 -21.97
N LEU A 245 -14.11 19.29 -22.16
CA LEU A 245 -13.37 19.18 -23.42
C LEU A 245 -13.74 17.91 -24.19
N GLU A 246 -14.17 18.07 -25.44
CA GLU A 246 -14.31 16.95 -26.38
C GLU A 246 -13.00 16.70 -27.14
N PHE A 247 -12.64 15.43 -27.31
CA PHE A 247 -11.50 14.98 -28.08
C PHE A 247 -11.81 13.72 -28.91
N ASP A 248 -10.95 13.41 -29.87
CA ASP A 248 -11.15 12.25 -30.75
C ASP A 248 -10.72 10.95 -30.07
N ALA A 249 -11.48 9.89 -30.29
CA ALA A 249 -11.26 8.59 -29.62
C ALA A 249 -10.03 7.81 -30.13
N ASP A 250 -9.17 8.39 -30.98
CA ASP A 250 -8.06 7.70 -31.64
C ASP A 250 -7.10 6.98 -30.66
N TYR A 251 -6.63 5.80 -31.05
CA TYR A 251 -5.84 4.89 -30.19
C TYR A 251 -4.35 4.86 -30.53
N GLU A 252 -3.91 5.28 -31.72
CA GLU A 252 -2.50 5.12 -32.10
C GLU A 252 -1.56 5.92 -31.19
N ASP A 253 -2.03 7.00 -30.55
CA ASP A 253 -1.34 7.66 -29.43
C ASP A 253 -2.30 8.49 -28.55
N ARG A 254 -3.16 7.81 -27.77
CA ARG A 254 -4.15 8.49 -26.91
C ARG A 254 -3.53 9.44 -25.89
N GLY A 255 -2.36 9.07 -25.34
CA GLY A 255 -1.66 9.89 -24.34
C GLY A 255 -1.16 11.19 -24.94
N ALA A 256 -0.43 11.13 -26.06
CA ALA A 256 0.04 12.35 -26.72
C ALA A 256 -1.11 13.17 -27.31
N HIS A 257 -2.17 12.53 -27.81
CA HIS A 257 -3.37 13.23 -28.26
C HIS A 257 -4.01 14.02 -27.11
N LEU A 258 -4.30 13.38 -25.97
CA LEU A 258 -4.88 14.05 -24.81
C LEU A 258 -4.00 15.20 -24.32
N ARG A 259 -2.68 14.96 -24.18
CA ARG A 259 -1.73 15.99 -23.75
C ARG A 259 -1.76 17.20 -24.70
N ARG A 260 -1.68 16.96 -26.01
CA ARG A 260 -1.77 18.03 -27.01
C ARG A 260 -3.08 18.80 -26.91
N ARG A 261 -4.21 18.11 -26.71
CA ARG A 261 -5.52 18.76 -26.55
C ARG A 261 -5.58 19.61 -25.28
N PHE A 262 -4.99 19.16 -24.17
CA PHE A 262 -4.87 19.96 -22.94
C PHE A 262 -3.95 21.17 -23.13
N ASP A 263 -2.82 21.01 -23.82
CA ASP A 263 -1.91 22.12 -24.16
C ASP A 263 -2.58 23.18 -25.05
N GLU A 264 -3.31 22.75 -26.09
CA GLU A 264 -4.08 23.64 -26.99
C GLU A 264 -5.21 24.35 -26.24
N HIS A 265 -5.81 23.67 -25.27
CA HIS A 265 -6.88 24.21 -24.41
C HIS A 265 -6.34 25.16 -23.33
N GLY A 266 -5.05 25.05 -23.00
CA GLY A 266 -4.33 25.91 -22.06
C GLY A 266 -4.41 25.48 -20.59
N THR A 267 -5.20 24.45 -20.27
CA THR A 267 -5.34 23.87 -18.93
C THR A 267 -5.83 22.42 -19.05
N VAL A 268 -5.65 21.63 -17.98
CA VAL A 268 -6.35 20.35 -17.85
C VAL A 268 -7.80 20.64 -17.41
N PRO A 269 -8.82 20.29 -18.22
CA PRO A 269 -10.21 20.49 -17.86
C PRO A 269 -10.63 19.46 -16.79
N PRO A 270 -11.55 19.81 -15.87
CA PRO A 270 -12.16 18.86 -14.94
C PRO A 270 -12.78 17.62 -15.61
N VAL A 271 -13.30 17.79 -16.82
CA VAL A 271 -13.96 16.72 -17.58
C VAL A 271 -13.45 16.74 -19.03
N ALA A 272 -13.02 15.58 -19.52
CA ALA A 272 -12.74 15.40 -20.95
C ALA A 272 -13.41 14.13 -21.46
N TYR A 273 -14.02 14.16 -22.64
CA TYR A 273 -14.76 13.00 -23.17
C TYR A 273 -14.54 12.81 -24.66
N HIS A 274 -14.84 11.60 -25.12
CA HIS A 274 -15.01 11.30 -26.54
C HIS A 274 -16.31 10.53 -26.78
N ARG A 275 -16.89 10.70 -27.98
CA ARG A 275 -18.09 9.96 -28.42
C ARG A 275 -17.80 8.59 -29.03
N GLY A 276 -16.56 8.11 -28.87
CA GLY A 276 -16.13 6.79 -29.33
C GLY A 276 -15.76 6.79 -30.81
N ALA A 277 -15.41 5.61 -31.31
CA ALA A 277 -15.12 5.34 -32.73
C ALA A 277 -15.35 3.85 -33.01
N PHE A 278 -15.01 3.38 -34.22
CA PHE A 278 -15.16 1.97 -34.55
C PHE A 278 -14.36 1.07 -33.58
N GLY A 279 -15.07 0.24 -32.82
CA GLY A 279 -14.47 -0.64 -31.79
C GLY A 279 -14.05 0.08 -30.50
N ILE A 280 -14.40 1.35 -30.33
CA ILE A 280 -14.06 2.16 -29.15
C ILE A 280 -15.35 2.67 -28.51
N GLU A 281 -15.64 2.17 -27.32
CA GLU A 281 -16.77 2.64 -26.51
C GLU A 281 -16.57 4.11 -26.11
N PRO A 282 -17.60 4.98 -26.17
CA PRO A 282 -17.55 6.33 -25.64
C PRO A 282 -17.09 6.35 -24.18
N THR A 283 -16.22 7.29 -23.82
CA THR A 283 -15.72 7.42 -22.45
C THR A 283 -15.55 8.88 -22.05
N THR A 284 -15.94 9.18 -20.81
CA THR A 284 -15.69 10.44 -20.12
C THR A 284 -14.65 10.20 -19.03
N TYR A 285 -13.63 11.05 -18.99
CA TYR A 285 -12.65 11.14 -17.92
C TYR A 285 -12.98 12.33 -17.02
N VAL A 286 -13.04 12.08 -15.72
CA VAL A 286 -13.15 13.11 -14.68
C VAL A 286 -11.81 13.19 -13.96
N PHE A 287 -11.21 14.37 -13.97
CA PHE A 287 -9.89 14.64 -13.40
C PHE A 287 -10.00 15.34 -12.04
N GLY A 288 -8.98 15.16 -11.21
CA GLY A 288 -8.84 15.82 -9.91
C GLY A 288 -7.38 15.84 -9.45
N GLU A 289 -7.07 16.65 -8.44
CA GLU A 289 -5.73 16.66 -7.82
C GLU A 289 -5.39 15.26 -7.27
N THR A 290 -6.37 14.60 -6.69
CA THR A 290 -6.31 13.21 -6.24
C THR A 290 -7.43 12.35 -6.83
N ALA A 291 -7.31 11.03 -6.71
CA ALA A 291 -8.41 10.12 -7.04
C ALA A 291 -9.67 10.40 -6.20
N VAL A 292 -9.51 10.87 -4.97
CA VAL A 292 -10.64 11.22 -4.09
C VAL A 292 -11.37 12.43 -4.65
N ASP A 293 -10.66 13.48 -5.07
CA ASP A 293 -11.26 14.68 -5.66
C ASP A 293 -12.01 14.34 -6.95
N ALA A 294 -11.43 13.49 -7.80
CA ALA A 294 -12.11 12.99 -8.99
C ALA A 294 -13.40 12.24 -8.62
N SER A 295 -13.38 11.42 -7.56
CA SER A 295 -14.57 10.67 -7.13
C SER A 295 -15.67 11.54 -6.54
N THR A 296 -15.29 12.59 -5.78
CA THR A 296 -16.22 13.60 -5.27
C THR A 296 -16.88 14.31 -6.44
N ARG A 297 -16.10 14.71 -7.44
CA ARG A 297 -16.60 15.39 -8.63
C ARG A 297 -17.56 14.50 -9.44
N VAL A 298 -17.31 13.20 -9.54
CA VAL A 298 -18.28 12.24 -10.12
C VAL A 298 -19.59 12.22 -9.31
N GLY A 299 -19.50 12.21 -7.97
CA GLY A 299 -20.66 12.26 -7.09
C GLY A 299 -21.51 13.51 -7.31
N GLU A 300 -20.85 14.68 -7.34
CA GLU A 300 -21.51 15.95 -7.69
C GLU A 300 -22.26 15.77 -9.02
N LEU A 301 -21.57 15.39 -10.11
CA LEU A 301 -22.18 15.25 -11.44
C LEU A 301 -23.45 14.39 -11.44
N LEU A 302 -23.44 13.27 -10.70
CA LEU A 302 -24.60 12.40 -10.54
C LEU A 302 -25.75 13.06 -9.77
N GLU A 303 -25.47 13.87 -8.75
CA GLU A 303 -26.48 14.60 -7.98
C GLU A 303 -27.22 15.63 -8.84
N THR A 304 -26.52 16.45 -9.64
CA THR A 304 -27.19 17.40 -10.57
C THR A 304 -27.95 16.65 -11.66
N ALA A 305 -27.36 15.61 -12.25
CA ALA A 305 -28.03 14.83 -13.29
C ALA A 305 -29.33 14.17 -12.78
N ALA A 306 -29.41 13.85 -11.48
CA ALA A 306 -30.61 13.34 -10.82
C ALA A 306 -31.58 14.45 -10.35
N GLY A 307 -31.20 15.73 -10.44
CA GLY A 307 -31.97 16.86 -9.94
C GLY A 307 -32.07 16.92 -8.42
N LEU A 308 -31.01 16.50 -7.71
CA LEU A 308 -30.96 16.39 -6.25
C LEU A 308 -30.23 17.54 -5.54
N ASP A 309 -29.92 18.62 -6.25
CA ASP A 309 -29.27 19.84 -5.70
C ASP A 309 -30.18 20.66 -4.75
#